data_AF-B5JDW7-F1
#
_entry.id   AF-B5JDW7-F1
#
_cell.length_a   1.000
_cell.length_b   1.000
_cell.length_c   1.000
_cell.angle_alpha   90.00
_cell.angle_beta   90.00
_cell.angle_gamma   90.00
#
_symmetry.space_group_name_H-M   'P 1'
#
loop_
_entity.id
_entity.type
_entity.pdbx_description
1 polymer ?
#
loop_
_entity_poly.entity_id
_entity_poly.type
_entity_poly.pdbx_seq_one_letter_code
_entity_poly.pdbx_strand_id
1 'polypeptide(L)'
;MALGDTLTLKRTIEDFKKVNKIKGVDFSKQFKALVEKYNERDEQSVLVSDVLEDFSDEIIDFYHALRKERESFSDLGIDFEEKAFFDILKAIAHKYDFNYPDEKLIPLSQQVKNVVDDKAKYTDWSSREDIKAELKIDLIMLLATNGYPPITHDEVYKEILEQAENFKKYRKA
;
A
#
# COMPACT_ATOMS: atom_id res chain seq x y z
N MET A 1 -22.16 17.75 -4.40
CA MET A 1 -21.16 16.81 -4.97
C MET A 1 -21.85 15.86 -5.94
N ALA A 2 -21.39 15.75 -7.19
CA ALA A 2 -22.02 14.86 -8.15
C ALA A 2 -21.61 13.40 -7.87
N LEU A 3 -22.53 12.44 -7.98
CA LEU A 3 -22.25 11.00 -7.88
C LEU A 3 -21.07 10.52 -8.77
N GLY A 4 -20.71 11.29 -9.81
CA GLY A 4 -19.55 11.03 -10.67
C GLY A 4 -18.19 11.21 -9.98
N ASP A 5 -18.07 12.13 -9.03
CA ASP A 5 -16.79 12.46 -8.38
C ASP A 5 -16.39 11.36 -7.39
N THR A 6 -17.36 10.84 -6.63
CA THR A 6 -17.16 9.73 -5.69
C THR A 6 -16.86 8.41 -6.40
N LEU A 7 -17.48 8.15 -7.56
CA LEU A 7 -17.16 7.00 -8.42
C LEU A 7 -15.72 7.06 -8.95
N THR A 8 -15.27 8.26 -9.32
CA THR A 8 -13.90 8.48 -9.80
C THR A 8 -12.87 8.26 -8.69
N LEU A 9 -13.17 8.72 -7.48
CA LEU A 9 -12.31 8.54 -6.32
C LEU A 9 -12.18 7.07 -5.92
N LYS A 10 -13.32 6.36 -5.83
CA LYS A 10 -13.34 4.92 -5.53
C LYS A 10 -12.52 4.13 -6.55
N ARG A 11 -12.69 4.41 -7.85
CA ARG A 11 -11.88 3.80 -8.90
C ARG A 11 -10.39 4.10 -8.74
N THR A 12 -10.04 5.33 -8.40
CA THR A 12 -8.65 5.75 -8.17
C THR A 12 -8.02 4.98 -7.01
N ILE A 13 -8.75 4.76 -5.91
CA ILE A 13 -8.28 3.96 -4.78
C ILE A 13 -8.12 2.49 -5.18
N GLU A 14 -9.07 1.93 -5.95
CA GLU A 14 -8.96 0.56 -6.45
C GLU A 14 -7.77 0.38 -7.40
N ASP A 15 -7.49 1.36 -8.26
CA ASP A 15 -6.30 1.35 -9.12
C ASP A 15 -5.03 1.47 -8.28
N PHE A 16 -5.05 2.26 -7.21
CA PHE A 16 -3.91 2.35 -6.30
C PHE A 16 -3.66 1.04 -5.55
N LYS A 17 -4.69 0.30 -5.13
CA LYS A 17 -4.54 -1.04 -4.53
C LYS A 17 -3.80 -2.04 -5.42
N LYS A 18 -3.90 -1.92 -6.74
CA LYS A 18 -3.17 -2.79 -7.69
C LYS A 18 -1.67 -2.56 -7.64
N VAL A 19 -1.27 -1.33 -7.30
CA VAL A 19 0.12 -0.89 -7.24
C VAL A 19 0.67 -1.03 -5.83
N ASN A 20 -0.09 -0.63 -4.81
CA ASN A 20 0.32 -0.66 -3.42
C ASN A 20 -0.86 -1.06 -2.55
N LYS A 21 -0.93 -2.35 -2.21
CA LYS A 21 -2.09 -2.93 -1.55
C LYS A 21 -2.27 -2.37 -0.15
N ILE A 22 -1.18 -2.25 0.63
CA ILE A 22 -1.27 -1.81 2.03
C ILE A 22 -1.78 -0.38 2.13
N LYS A 23 -1.26 0.54 1.31
CA LYS A 23 -1.74 1.93 1.24
C LYS A 23 -3.13 2.01 0.65
N GLY A 24 -3.43 1.27 -0.43
CA GLY A 24 -4.76 1.27 -1.03
C GLY A 24 -5.85 0.77 -0.07
N VAL A 25 -5.55 -0.20 0.80
CA VAL A 25 -6.45 -0.64 1.87
C VAL A 25 -6.65 0.45 2.92
N ASP A 26 -5.57 1.13 3.32
CA ASP A 26 -5.64 2.24 4.28
C ASP A 26 -6.52 3.39 3.77
N PHE A 27 -6.27 3.87 2.55
CA PHE A 27 -7.09 4.91 1.90
C PHE A 27 -8.55 4.47 1.72
N SER A 28 -8.82 3.18 1.50
CA SER A 28 -10.20 2.68 1.43
C SER A 28 -10.93 2.77 2.76
N LYS A 29 -10.24 2.47 3.87
CA LYS A 29 -10.81 2.60 5.21
C LYS A 29 -11.09 4.07 5.53
N GLN A 30 -10.14 4.95 5.24
CA GLN A 30 -10.31 6.40 5.42
C GLN A 30 -11.46 6.95 4.60
N PHE A 31 -11.56 6.58 3.31
CA PHE A 31 -12.68 6.98 2.45
C PHE A 31 -14.03 6.48 2.98
N LYS A 32 -14.08 5.23 3.43
CA LYS A 32 -15.30 4.65 4.01
C LYS A 32 -15.74 5.41 5.26
N ALA A 33 -14.81 5.70 6.18
CA ALA A 33 -15.08 6.46 7.39
C ALA A 33 -15.57 7.89 7.07
N LEU A 34 -15.01 8.53 6.05
CA LEU A 34 -15.41 9.85 5.58
C LEU A 34 -16.85 9.85 5.04
N VAL A 35 -17.21 8.84 4.25
CA VAL A 35 -18.58 8.67 3.72
C VAL A 35 -19.57 8.33 4.83
N GLU A 36 -19.21 7.48 5.79
CA GLU A 36 -20.06 7.15 6.94
C GLU A 36 -20.35 8.39 7.80
N LYS A 37 -19.33 9.19 8.10
CA LYS A 37 -19.45 10.46 8.82
C LYS A 37 -20.39 11.44 8.12
N TYR A 38 -20.43 11.46 6.80
CA TYR A 38 -21.41 12.27 6.05
C TYR A 38 -22.84 11.75 6.22
N ASN A 39 -23.05 10.44 6.02
CA ASN A 39 -24.37 9.83 6.10
C ASN A 39 -24.99 9.95 7.50
N GLU A 40 -24.20 9.77 8.56
CA GLU A 40 -24.66 9.92 9.96
C GLU A 40 -25.08 11.36 10.30
N ARG A 41 -24.51 12.36 9.61
CA ARG A 41 -24.80 13.78 9.82
C ARG A 41 -26.03 14.26 9.04
N ASP A 42 -26.30 13.66 7.88
CA ASP A 42 -27.51 13.90 7.08
C ASP A 42 -28.78 13.53 7.85
N GLU A 43 -28.73 12.48 8.69
CA GLU A 43 -29.85 12.06 9.55
C GLU A 43 -30.15 13.03 10.72
N GLN A 44 -29.23 13.95 11.07
CA GLN A 44 -29.31 14.75 12.31
C GLN A 44 -29.49 16.27 12.13
N SER A 45 -29.42 16.85 10.92
CA SER A 45 -29.35 18.33 10.76
C SER A 45 -30.26 18.94 9.69
N VAL A 46 -31.05 19.95 10.10
CA VAL A 46 -31.90 20.83 9.28
C VAL A 46 -31.16 22.13 8.86
N LEU A 47 -29.83 22.11 8.75
CA LEU A 47 -29.04 23.25 8.25
C LEU A 47 -28.06 22.78 7.17
N VAL A 48 -28.49 22.92 5.92
CA VAL A 48 -27.96 22.19 4.74
C VAL A 48 -26.76 22.88 4.06
N SER A 49 -26.46 24.15 4.35
CA SER A 49 -25.42 24.90 3.60
C SER A 49 -24.01 24.70 4.18
N ASP A 50 -23.79 25.05 5.45
CA ASP A 50 -22.46 25.03 6.05
C ASP A 50 -21.89 23.61 6.18
N VAL A 51 -22.76 22.62 6.39
CA VAL A 51 -22.39 21.19 6.49
C VAL A 51 -21.90 20.62 5.16
N LEU A 52 -22.40 21.14 4.04
CA LEU A 52 -22.05 20.65 2.72
C LEU A 52 -20.68 21.18 2.27
N GLU A 53 -20.31 22.39 2.70
CA GLU A 53 -18.99 22.99 2.45
C GLU A 53 -17.90 22.23 3.22
N ASP A 54 -18.08 22.01 4.52
CA ASP A 54 -17.13 21.25 5.37
C ASP A 54 -16.83 19.85 4.81
N PHE A 55 -17.85 19.12 4.35
CA PHE A 55 -17.66 17.80 3.76
C PHE A 55 -16.94 17.85 2.40
N SER A 56 -17.19 18.89 1.59
CA SER A 56 -16.52 19.05 0.30
C SER A 56 -15.02 19.27 0.51
N ASP A 57 -14.65 20.08 1.50
CA ASP A 57 -13.26 20.33 1.87
C ASP A 57 -12.55 19.05 2.35
N GLU A 58 -13.18 18.26 3.23
CA GLU A 58 -12.60 16.98 3.68
C GLU A 58 -12.34 16.00 2.51
N ILE A 59 -13.22 15.97 1.51
CA ILE A 59 -13.04 15.15 0.30
C ILE A 59 -11.94 15.70 -0.61
N ILE A 60 -11.83 17.02 -0.76
CA ILE A 60 -10.76 17.67 -1.54
C ILE A 60 -9.40 17.38 -0.90
N ASP A 61 -9.29 17.53 0.42
CA ASP A 61 -8.08 17.21 1.17
C ASP A 61 -7.70 15.73 1.03
N PHE A 62 -8.68 14.84 1.15
CA PHE A 62 -8.48 13.42 0.93
C PHE A 62 -7.99 13.12 -0.49
N TYR A 63 -8.56 13.77 -1.51
CA TYR A 63 -8.12 13.62 -2.90
C TYR A 63 -6.67 14.07 -3.09
N HIS A 64 -6.28 15.21 -2.51
CA HIS A 64 -4.91 15.71 -2.56
C HIS A 64 -3.94 14.76 -1.84
N ALA A 65 -4.32 14.23 -0.68
CA ALA A 65 -3.53 13.25 0.05
C ALA A 65 -3.32 11.97 -0.77
N LEU A 66 -4.38 11.44 -1.40
CA LEU A 66 -4.30 10.26 -2.25
C LEU A 66 -3.38 10.49 -3.45
N ARG A 67 -3.53 11.62 -4.13
CA ARG A 67 -2.68 11.96 -5.28
C ARG A 67 -1.21 12.10 -4.88
N LYS A 68 -0.94 12.78 -3.77
CA LYS A 68 0.41 12.96 -3.24
C LYS A 68 1.05 11.62 -2.87
N GLU A 69 0.33 10.74 -2.17
CA GLU A 69 0.86 9.41 -1.83
C GLU A 69 1.18 8.59 -3.08
N ARG A 70 0.33 8.65 -4.11
CA ARG A 70 0.59 7.97 -5.39
C ARG A 70 1.84 8.46 -6.09
N GLU A 71 2.24 9.72 -5.90
CA GLU A 71 3.42 10.32 -6.52
C GLU A 71 4.66 10.27 -5.60
N SER A 72 4.49 9.91 -4.32
CA SER A 72 5.52 9.95 -3.27
C SER A 72 6.74 9.03 -3.49
N PHE A 73 6.65 8.06 -4.40
CA PHE A 73 7.81 7.25 -4.78
C PHE A 73 8.91 8.10 -5.42
N SER A 74 8.52 9.14 -6.16
CA SER A 74 9.45 10.03 -6.87
C SER A 74 10.30 10.86 -5.91
N ASP A 75 9.71 11.31 -4.80
CA ASP A 75 10.41 12.04 -3.73
C ASP A 75 11.48 11.18 -3.04
N LEU A 76 11.29 9.85 -3.04
CA LEU A 76 12.21 8.87 -2.46
C LEU A 76 13.26 8.36 -3.46
N GLY A 77 13.16 8.74 -4.74
CA GLY A 77 14.07 8.27 -5.79
C GLY A 77 13.96 6.78 -6.10
N ILE A 78 12.81 6.16 -5.81
CA ILE A 78 12.50 4.75 -6.05
C ILE A 78 11.33 4.60 -7.00
N ASP A 79 11.17 3.43 -7.61
CA ASP A 79 9.99 3.16 -8.44
C ASP A 79 8.75 2.75 -7.62
N PHE A 80 7.62 2.57 -8.32
CA PHE A 80 6.35 2.25 -7.67
C PHE A 80 6.33 0.85 -7.02
N GLU A 81 7.09 -0.11 -7.53
CA GLU A 81 7.16 -1.47 -6.97
C GLU A 81 8.02 -1.46 -5.70
N GLU A 82 9.16 -0.78 -5.78
CA GLU A 82 10.04 -0.52 -4.64
C GLU A 82 9.30 0.23 -3.54
N LYS A 83 8.46 1.22 -3.89
CA LYS A 83 7.61 1.94 -2.93
C LYS A 83 6.61 1.02 -2.23
N ALA A 84 6.02 0.07 -2.95
CA ALA A 84 5.07 -0.87 -2.32
C ALA A 84 5.77 -1.75 -1.28
N PHE A 85 6.97 -2.26 -1.58
CA PHE A 85 7.76 -3.03 -0.61
C PHE A 85 8.27 -2.15 0.54
N PHE A 86 8.68 -0.92 0.26
CA PHE A 86 9.04 0.08 1.27
C PHE A 86 7.89 0.29 2.26
N ASP A 87 6.66 0.50 1.77
CA ASP A 87 5.50 0.73 2.64
C ASP A 87 5.11 -0.49 3.47
N ILE A 88 5.29 -1.70 2.93
CA ILE A 88 5.09 -2.94 3.69
C ILE A 88 6.06 -3.00 4.86
N LEU A 89 7.36 -2.82 4.59
CA LEU A 89 8.39 -2.81 5.62
C LEU A 89 8.11 -1.71 6.65
N LYS A 90 7.83 -0.48 6.19
CA LYS A 90 7.51 0.65 7.07
C LYS A 90 6.30 0.37 7.96
N ALA A 91 5.21 -0.16 7.40
CA ALA A 91 4.00 -0.47 8.16
C ALA A 91 4.25 -1.54 9.22
N ILE A 92 5.04 -2.57 8.90
CA ILE A 92 5.42 -3.61 9.86
C ILE A 92 6.34 -3.04 10.94
N ALA A 93 7.29 -2.18 10.59
CA ALA A 93 8.13 -1.48 11.56
C ALA A 93 7.30 -0.68 12.58
N HIS A 94 6.32 0.08 12.08
CA HIS A 94 5.37 0.80 12.94
C HIS A 94 4.50 -0.14 13.78
N LYS A 95 4.01 -1.25 13.21
CA LYS A 95 3.14 -2.21 13.92
C LYS A 95 3.83 -2.85 15.12
N TYR A 96 5.12 -3.15 15.00
CA TYR A 96 5.92 -3.79 16.06
C TYR A 96 6.73 -2.79 16.89
N ASP A 97 6.49 -1.48 16.69
CA ASP A 97 7.12 -0.38 17.43
C ASP A 97 8.66 -0.45 17.47
N PHE A 98 9.29 -0.77 16.34
CA PHE A 98 10.74 -0.70 16.22
C PHE A 98 11.17 0.37 15.24
N ASN A 99 12.24 1.07 15.61
CA ASN A 99 12.81 2.11 14.77
C ASN A 99 13.68 1.50 13.67
N TYR A 100 13.29 1.71 12.42
CA TYR A 100 14.09 1.33 11.25
C TYR A 100 14.09 2.52 10.27
N PRO A 101 15.20 3.27 10.18
CA PRO A 101 15.25 4.53 9.42
C PRO A 101 14.89 4.39 7.94
N ASP A 102 14.23 5.41 7.38
CA ASP A 102 13.88 5.45 5.95
C ASP A 102 15.12 5.28 5.06
N GLU A 103 16.28 5.81 5.45
CA GLU A 103 17.58 5.62 4.77
C GLU A 103 18.01 4.15 4.63
N LYS A 104 17.54 3.26 5.52
CA LYS A 104 17.76 1.82 5.44
C LYS A 104 16.61 1.10 4.76
N LEU A 105 15.38 1.61 4.87
CA LEU A 105 14.22 1.03 4.19
C LEU A 105 14.34 1.12 2.68
N ILE A 106 14.83 2.25 2.14
CA ILE A 106 15.01 2.47 0.70
C ILE A 106 15.91 1.39 0.06
N PRO A 107 17.17 1.20 0.49
CA PRO A 107 18.02 0.17 -0.10
C PRO A 107 17.51 -1.24 0.20
N LEU A 108 16.81 -1.47 1.32
CA LEU A 108 16.20 -2.76 1.61
C LEU A 108 15.05 -3.08 0.65
N SER A 109 14.17 -2.12 0.36
CA SER A 109 13.04 -2.32 -0.57
C SER A 109 13.51 -2.60 -2.00
N GLN A 110 14.60 -1.96 -2.43
CA GLN A 110 15.28 -2.25 -3.70
C GLN A 110 15.83 -3.68 -3.75
N GLN A 111 16.50 -4.13 -2.67
CA GLN A 111 16.98 -5.52 -2.58
C GLN A 111 15.84 -6.53 -2.56
N VAL A 112 14.74 -6.24 -1.84
CA VAL A 112 13.53 -7.08 -1.84
C VAL A 112 12.99 -7.22 -3.25
N LYS A 113 12.89 -6.14 -4.02
CA LYS A 113 12.44 -6.18 -5.41
C LYS A 113 13.32 -7.11 -6.25
N ASN A 114 14.65 -7.01 -6.14
CA ASN A 114 15.56 -7.88 -6.89
C ASN A 114 15.33 -9.37 -6.57
N VAL A 115 15.10 -9.71 -5.30
CA VAL A 115 14.79 -11.09 -4.89
C VAL A 115 13.46 -11.55 -5.48
N VAL A 116 12.43 -10.69 -5.45
CA VAL A 116 11.12 -11.00 -6.03
C VAL A 116 11.22 -11.17 -7.55
N ASP A 117 11.91 -10.27 -8.26
CA ASP A 117 12.08 -10.30 -9.71
C ASP A 117 12.85 -11.55 -10.17
N ASP A 118 13.85 -12.00 -9.41
CA ASP A 118 14.57 -13.24 -9.71
C ASP A 118 13.65 -14.47 -9.68
N LYS A 119 12.67 -14.51 -8.79
CA LYS A 119 11.68 -15.60 -8.74
C LYS A 119 10.55 -15.38 -9.74
N ALA A 120 10.17 -14.13 -9.98
CA ALA A 120 9.05 -13.76 -10.85
C ALA A 120 9.32 -13.99 -12.35
N LYS A 121 10.57 -14.29 -12.73
CA LYS A 121 10.94 -14.68 -14.11
C LYS A 121 10.24 -15.95 -14.61
N TYR A 122 9.81 -16.83 -13.70
CA TYR A 122 9.07 -18.05 -14.07
C TYR A 122 7.56 -17.76 -14.18
N THR A 123 6.94 -18.09 -15.31
CA THR A 123 5.51 -17.78 -15.58
C THR A 123 4.55 -18.29 -14.49
N ASP A 124 4.87 -19.42 -13.87
CA ASP A 124 4.07 -20.14 -12.88
C ASP A 124 4.62 -20.03 -11.44
N TRP A 125 5.55 -19.09 -11.19
CA TRP A 125 6.23 -18.95 -9.89
C TRP A 125 5.28 -18.90 -8.68
N SER A 126 4.16 -18.19 -8.81
CA SER A 126 3.19 -17.97 -7.74
C SER A 126 2.31 -19.19 -7.44
N SER A 127 2.38 -20.26 -8.24
CA SER A 127 1.69 -21.54 -7.96
C SER A 127 2.65 -22.63 -7.49
N ARG A 128 3.95 -22.34 -7.46
CA ARG A 128 5.00 -23.30 -7.16
C ARG A 128 5.50 -23.16 -5.72
N GLU A 129 5.21 -24.17 -4.91
CA GLU A 129 5.57 -24.19 -3.49
C GLU A 129 7.10 -24.19 -3.27
N ASP A 130 7.85 -24.83 -4.16
CA ASP A 130 9.32 -24.83 -4.11
C ASP A 130 9.89 -23.42 -4.34
N ILE A 131 9.39 -22.69 -5.34
CA ILE A 131 9.80 -21.30 -5.60
C ILE A 131 9.39 -20.36 -4.45
N LYS A 132 8.18 -20.55 -3.90
CA LYS A 132 7.71 -19.78 -2.74
C LYS A 132 8.57 -20.02 -1.49
N ALA A 133 9.00 -21.26 -1.26
CA ALA A 133 9.87 -21.61 -0.14
C ALA A 133 11.27 -21.00 -0.32
N GLU A 134 11.83 -21.05 -1.52
CA GLU A 134 13.09 -20.36 -1.83
C GLU A 134 12.98 -18.85 -1.60
N LEU A 135 11.93 -18.21 -2.14
CA LEU A 135 11.66 -16.79 -1.92
C LEU A 135 11.60 -16.45 -0.43
N LYS A 136 10.97 -17.31 0.38
CA LYS A 136 10.89 -17.14 1.82
C LYS A 136 12.27 -17.14 2.47
N ILE A 137 13.10 -18.12 2.13
CA ILE A 137 14.46 -18.26 2.69
C ILE A 137 15.32 -17.06 2.28
N ASP A 138 15.31 -16.71 1.00
CA ASP A 138 16.07 -15.57 0.45
C ASP A 138 15.67 -14.25 1.14
N LEU A 139 14.36 -14.03 1.34
CA LEU A 139 13.87 -12.85 2.06
C LEU A 139 14.26 -12.86 3.54
N ILE A 140 14.15 -13.99 4.25
CA ILE A 140 14.57 -14.10 5.66
C ILE A 140 16.06 -13.74 5.81
N MET A 141 16.91 -14.29 4.94
CA MET A 141 18.35 -14.00 4.94
C MET A 141 18.62 -12.52 4.64
N LEU A 142 17.91 -11.94 3.67
CA LEU A 142 18.01 -10.53 3.32
C LEU A 142 17.63 -9.64 4.51
N LEU A 143 16.50 -9.91 5.15
CA LEU A 143 16.01 -9.16 6.31
C LEU A 143 16.99 -9.27 7.49
N ALA A 144 17.49 -10.46 7.78
CA ALA A 144 18.48 -10.68 8.83
C ALA A 144 19.78 -9.90 8.58
N THR A 145 20.29 -9.93 7.35
CA THR A 145 21.53 -9.23 6.96
C THR A 145 21.38 -7.71 7.07
N ASN A 146 20.17 -7.20 6.82
CA ASN A 146 19.84 -5.77 6.94
C ASN A 146 19.38 -5.36 8.36
N GLY A 147 19.46 -6.26 9.35
CA GLY A 147 19.15 -5.99 10.75
C GLY A 147 17.64 -5.81 11.03
N TYR A 148 16.78 -6.33 10.17
CA TYR A 148 15.34 -6.29 10.35
C TYR A 148 14.90 -7.40 11.33
N PRO A 149 14.07 -7.11 12.36
CA PRO A 149 13.80 -8.05 13.45
C PRO A 149 13.27 -9.42 13.01
N PRO A 150 13.85 -10.55 13.49
CA PRO A 150 13.41 -11.90 13.11
C PRO A 150 11.93 -12.20 13.37
N ILE A 151 11.37 -11.64 14.44
CA ILE A 151 9.97 -11.86 14.82
C ILE A 151 8.97 -11.39 13.75
N THR A 152 9.38 -10.49 12.86
CA THR A 152 8.50 -9.94 11.81
C THR A 152 8.65 -10.67 10.47
N HIS A 153 9.64 -11.56 10.32
CA HIS A 153 10.04 -12.09 8.99
C HIS A 153 8.92 -12.85 8.29
N ASP A 154 8.14 -13.64 9.01
CA ASP A 154 6.99 -14.38 8.44
C ASP A 154 5.89 -13.43 7.92
N GLU A 155 5.63 -12.34 8.65
CA GLU A 155 4.64 -11.34 8.23
C GLU A 155 5.14 -10.54 7.03
N VAL A 156 6.41 -10.12 7.04
CA VAL A 156 7.05 -9.44 5.91
C VAL A 156 6.99 -10.31 4.65
N TYR A 157 7.34 -11.59 4.77
CA TYR A 157 7.26 -12.55 3.67
C TYR A 157 5.84 -12.63 3.10
N LYS A 158 4.84 -12.77 3.97
CA LYS A 158 3.44 -12.87 3.54
C LYS A 158 2.99 -11.63 2.77
N GLU A 159 3.22 -10.44 3.31
CA GLU A 159 2.81 -9.19 2.67
C GLU A 159 3.55 -8.95 1.34
N ILE A 160 4.86 -9.24 1.29
CA ILE A 160 5.65 -9.14 0.04
C ILE A 160 5.13 -10.14 -1.01
N LEU A 161 4.86 -11.39 -0.62
CA LEU A 161 4.34 -12.41 -1.53
C LEU A 161 2.98 -11.97 -2.11
N GLU A 162 2.06 -11.54 -1.25
CA GLU A 162 0.75 -11.05 -1.68
C GLU A 162 0.87 -9.85 -2.62
N GLN A 163 1.79 -8.92 -2.35
CA GLN A 163 2.05 -7.77 -3.21
C GLN A 163 2.68 -8.16 -4.55
N ALA A 164 3.59 -9.13 -4.57
CA ALA A 164 4.18 -9.66 -5.79
C ALA A 164 3.15 -10.42 -6.67
N GLU A 165 2.26 -11.19 -6.05
CA GLU A 165 1.14 -11.82 -6.74
C GLU A 165 0.16 -10.78 -7.31
N ASN A 166 -0.06 -9.69 -6.58
CA ASN A 166 -0.86 -8.55 -7.02
C ASN A 166 -0.26 -7.90 -8.27
N PHE A 167 1.06 -7.63 -8.28
CA PHE A 167 1.74 -7.14 -9.47
C PHE A 167 1.57 -8.09 -10.65
N LYS A 168 1.82 -9.39 -10.47
CA LYS A 168 1.64 -10.39 -11.53
C LYS A 168 0.22 -10.37 -12.11
N LYS A 169 -0.80 -10.27 -11.26
CA LYS A 169 -2.21 -10.26 -11.65
C LYS A 169 -2.55 -9.06 -12.54
N TYR A 170 -2.00 -7.88 -12.24
CA TYR A 170 -2.34 -6.62 -12.91
C TYR A 170 -1.32 -6.15 -13.96
N ARG A 171 -0.12 -6.75 -14.04
CA ARG A 171 0.90 -6.48 -15.08
C ARG A 171 0.48 -7.02 -16.47
N LYS A 172 -0.53 -7.88 -16.54
CA LYS A 172 -1.13 -8.42 -17.79
C LYS A 172 -2.45 -7.76 -18.19
N ALA A 173 -2.94 -6.78 -17.42
CA ALA A 173 -4.24 -6.14 -17.63
C ALA A 173 -4.11 -4.83 -18.42
#